data_AF-A0A6P6J3Y0-F1
#
_entry.id   AF-A0A6P6J3Y0-F1
#
_cell.length_a   1.000
_cell.length_b   1.000
_cell.length_c   1.000
_cell.angle_alpha   90.00
_cell.angle_beta   90.00
_cell.angle_gamma   90.00
#
_symmetry.space_group_name_H-M   'P 1'
#
loop_
_entity.id
_entity.type
_entity.pdbx_description
1 polymer ?
#
loop_
_entity_poly.entity_id
_entity_poly.type
_entity_poly.pdbx_seq_one_letter_code
_entity_poly.pdbx_strand_id
1 'polypeptide(L)'
;MFPSTMLVQKLSGVTLLLLLCQHACFLSACDDAKQSVTCEGDSASLSCGSGFINVLCANYGRTDGETCSAGKPPGQLSNVHCSSETSLQTMATRCNGRESCSVPAVNSVFNDPCFGTYKYLDVAYECLQSKQHITCEGFRGDITCEEGVISVHYANYGRRNLATCPHELATTAHCYSNRTDRMRSRCNGKKSCHVLASNSEFSDPCVGVYKYLEVTYCCVGPEAPACQPFGPWGQLGKEWFTRKPLSPAGGPRTMGMQSQGGSQSMVGITRLLVILEKDSRIKLDLPNGIPSSVDELSTDDFLFVHMYQSTMLMQKLSGVTLLLLLCQHASFLSASENAKQSVTCEGDSASLSCESGYINVLGANYGRTDGKTCSDGKPPGKLSNVKCSSKTTLKKMTVRCNGRQSCSVSAVDSVFSDPCKGTYKYLQVSYECLPIKKRITCEGSKNNITCEKGVISVHYANYGRRNLATCLNGLATNPDCYFDQTARFSSRCNGKKSCLLEASSLVLSDPCKGVYKYLEVTFSCKIA
;
A
#
# COMPACT_ATOMS: atom_id res chain seq x y z
N MET A 1 39.56 21.93 42.46
CA MET A 1 39.29 22.61 41.17
C MET A 1 39.56 21.63 40.04
N PHE A 2 38.51 21.02 39.49
CA PHE A 2 38.50 20.43 38.16
C PHE A 2 37.08 20.60 37.64
N PRO A 3 36.83 21.46 36.63
CA PRO A 3 35.50 21.57 36.04
C PRO A 3 35.34 20.59 34.88
N SER A 4 34.15 20.00 34.85
CA SER A 4 33.59 19.14 33.81
C SER A 4 33.12 19.99 32.62
N THR A 5 33.46 19.60 31.39
CA THR A 5 32.68 19.95 30.19
C THR A 5 32.77 18.83 29.13
N MET A 6 31.65 18.12 29.00
CA MET A 6 31.03 17.63 27.75
C MET A 6 31.94 17.00 26.68
N LEU A 7 32.07 15.68 26.75
CA LEU A 7 32.35 14.85 25.58
C LEU A 7 31.01 14.52 24.88
N VAL A 8 30.51 15.43 24.04
CA VAL A 8 29.46 15.09 23.05
C VAL A 8 30.12 15.05 21.69
N GLN A 9 30.57 13.85 21.29
CA GLN A 9 31.05 13.62 19.94
C GLN A 9 29.89 13.75 18.94
N LYS A 10 30.16 14.50 17.88
CA LYS A 10 29.34 14.72 16.69
C LYS A 10 28.78 13.39 16.14
N LEU A 11 27.51 13.10 16.37
CA LEU A 11 26.76 12.22 15.46
C LEU A 11 26.51 13.01 14.18
N SER A 12 27.02 12.51 13.05
CA SER A 12 26.76 13.12 11.76
C SER A 12 25.26 13.10 11.49
N GLY A 13 24.72 14.12 10.80
CA GLY A 13 23.29 14.13 10.44
C GLY A 13 22.83 12.85 9.73
N VAL A 14 23.76 12.14 9.08
CA VAL A 14 23.54 10.84 8.43
C VAL A 14 23.26 9.70 9.42
N THR A 15 23.90 9.67 10.60
CA THR A 15 23.65 8.64 11.61
C THR A 15 22.31 8.85 12.32
N LEU A 16 21.93 10.11 12.58
CA LEU A 16 20.60 10.45 13.08
C LEU A 16 19.50 10.14 12.05
N LEU A 17 19.74 10.41 10.76
CA LEU A 17 18.81 10.08 9.68
C LEU A 17 18.66 8.57 9.49
N LEU A 18 19.73 7.79 9.59
CA LEU A 18 19.69 6.33 9.52
C LEU A 18 18.97 5.71 10.73
N LEU A 19 19.15 6.24 11.94
CA LEU A 19 18.42 5.82 13.15
C LEU A 19 16.93 6.15 13.07
N LEU A 20 16.57 7.31 12.54
CA LEU A 20 15.17 7.71 12.30
C LEU A 20 14.54 6.91 11.15
N CYS A 21 15.30 6.53 10.12
CA CYS A 21 14.85 5.69 9.02
C CYS A 21 14.67 4.23 9.46
N GLN A 22 15.54 3.73 10.35
CA GLN A 22 15.39 2.41 10.97
C GLN A 22 14.17 2.37 11.91
N HIS A 23 13.91 3.42 12.69
CA HIS A 23 12.67 3.53 13.49
C HIS A 23 11.42 3.65 12.61
N ALA A 24 11.48 4.39 11.49
CA ALA A 24 10.37 4.52 10.55
C ALA A 24 10.04 3.20 9.81
N CYS A 25 11.04 2.35 9.57
CA CYS A 25 10.82 1.03 8.97
C CYS A 25 10.13 0.04 9.93
N PHE A 26 10.38 0.12 11.25
CA PHE A 26 9.79 -0.80 12.23
C PHE A 26 8.32 -0.51 12.59
N LEU A 27 7.84 0.74 12.43
CA LEU A 27 6.43 1.08 12.69
C LEU A 27 5.46 0.74 11.54
N SER A 28 5.96 0.26 10.39
CA SER A 28 5.14 0.15 9.17
C SER A 28 4.30 -1.14 9.06
N ALA A 29 4.36 -2.05 10.02
CA ALA A 29 3.80 -3.41 9.88
C ALA A 29 2.42 -3.64 10.52
N CYS A 30 1.84 -2.71 11.30
CA CYS A 30 0.59 -2.97 12.04
C CYS A 30 -0.51 -1.91 11.89
N ASP A 31 -0.38 -0.96 10.96
CA ASP A 31 -1.24 0.25 10.90
C ASP A 31 -2.67 0.01 10.36
N ASP A 32 -3.02 -1.21 9.91
CA ASP A 32 -4.36 -1.59 9.39
C ASP A 32 -5.04 -2.68 10.24
N ALA A 33 -4.49 -3.01 11.42
CA ALA A 33 -5.05 -4.02 12.31
C ALA A 33 -6.23 -3.46 13.12
N LYS A 34 -7.36 -4.16 13.11
CA LYS A 34 -8.47 -3.93 14.06
C LYS A 34 -8.06 -4.42 15.44
N GLN A 35 -8.44 -3.68 16.48
CA GLN A 35 -8.21 -4.06 17.88
C GLN A 35 -9.52 -4.37 18.61
N SER A 36 -9.50 -5.41 19.44
CA SER A 36 -10.61 -5.83 20.28
C SER A 36 -10.11 -6.12 21.69
N VAL A 37 -10.65 -5.40 22.67
CA VAL A 37 -10.36 -5.61 24.09
C VAL A 37 -11.61 -6.15 24.78
N THR A 38 -11.46 -7.17 25.61
CA THR A 38 -12.57 -7.81 26.33
C THR A 38 -12.14 -8.16 27.75
N CYS A 39 -12.88 -7.70 28.74
CA CYS A 39 -12.53 -7.94 30.15
C CYS A 39 -12.74 -9.41 30.54
N GLU A 40 -11.99 -9.87 31.54
CA GLU A 40 -12.13 -11.23 32.07
C GLU A 40 -13.57 -11.52 32.55
N GLY A 41 -14.17 -12.59 32.03
CA GLY A 41 -15.57 -12.97 32.27
C GLY A 41 -16.52 -12.67 31.12
N ASP A 42 -16.16 -11.76 30.21
CA ASP A 42 -16.95 -11.45 29.00
C ASP A 42 -16.54 -12.32 27.79
N SER A 43 -17.17 -12.09 26.63
CA SER A 43 -16.84 -12.79 25.38
C SER A 43 -16.44 -11.80 24.28
N ALA A 44 -15.25 -12.00 23.72
CA ALA A 44 -14.79 -11.23 22.58
C ALA A 44 -15.60 -11.59 21.35
N SER A 45 -15.89 -10.62 20.49
CA SER A 45 -16.61 -10.81 19.23
C SER A 45 -15.84 -10.13 18.10
N LEU A 46 -15.19 -10.92 17.25
CA LEU A 46 -14.47 -10.42 16.07
C LEU A 46 -15.35 -10.56 14.83
N SER A 47 -15.33 -9.57 13.94
CA SER A 47 -16.12 -9.61 12.70
C SER A 47 -15.51 -8.78 11.57
N CYS A 48 -15.57 -9.34 10.36
CA CYS A 48 -15.08 -8.69 9.15
C CYS A 48 -16.17 -8.11 8.26
N GLY A 49 -17.43 -8.53 8.40
CA GLY A 49 -18.54 -8.16 7.51
C GLY A 49 -18.38 -8.73 6.09
N SER A 50 -17.24 -8.51 5.44
CA SER A 50 -16.78 -9.18 4.22
C SER A 50 -15.34 -9.66 4.38
N GLY A 51 -15.04 -10.86 3.89
CA GLY A 51 -13.72 -11.48 4.06
C GLY A 51 -13.58 -12.23 5.39
N PHE A 52 -12.35 -12.62 5.71
CA PHE A 52 -12.06 -13.54 6.79
C PHE A 52 -11.09 -12.95 7.82
N ILE A 53 -11.30 -13.31 9.08
CA ILE A 53 -10.43 -12.90 10.18
C ILE A 53 -9.06 -13.55 10.02
N ASN A 54 -8.02 -12.74 10.18
CA ASN A 54 -6.65 -13.17 10.40
C ASN A 54 -6.13 -12.52 11.69
N VAL A 55 -6.00 -13.29 12.75
CA VAL A 55 -5.47 -12.84 14.05
C VAL A 55 -3.96 -12.61 13.91
N LEU A 56 -3.52 -11.41 14.25
CA LEU A 56 -2.13 -10.97 14.17
C LEU A 56 -1.44 -11.12 15.52
N CYS A 57 -2.11 -10.67 16.58
CA CYS A 57 -1.63 -10.75 17.96
C CYS A 57 -2.81 -10.99 18.90
N ALA A 58 -2.57 -11.73 19.99
CA ALA A 58 -3.53 -11.82 21.09
C ALA A 58 -2.81 -12.01 22.43
N ASN A 59 -3.35 -11.40 23.48
CA ASN A 59 -2.90 -11.60 24.85
C ASN A 59 -4.11 -11.67 25.80
N TYR A 60 -4.27 -12.78 26.51
CA TYR A 60 -5.10 -12.86 27.70
C TYR A 60 -4.21 -12.63 28.92
N GLY A 61 -4.34 -11.47 29.57
CA GLY A 61 -3.44 -11.05 30.64
C GLY A 61 -3.71 -9.61 31.09
N ARG A 62 -2.67 -8.89 31.49
CA ARG A 62 -2.72 -7.46 31.83
C ARG A 62 -1.40 -6.80 31.51
N THR A 63 -1.45 -5.78 30.66
CA THR A 63 -0.29 -5.00 30.20
C THR A 63 -0.30 -3.54 30.67
N ASP A 64 -1.41 -3.10 31.28
CA ASP A 64 -1.57 -1.75 31.82
C ASP A 64 -2.58 -1.71 33.00
N GLY A 65 -2.58 -0.59 33.74
CA GLY A 65 -3.42 -0.40 34.94
C GLY A 65 -4.80 0.20 34.68
N GLU A 66 -5.10 0.62 33.45
CA GLU A 66 -6.31 1.39 33.11
C GLU A 66 -7.38 0.51 32.45
N THR A 67 -6.96 -0.38 31.56
CA THR A 67 -7.83 -1.28 30.81
C THR A 67 -8.57 -2.23 31.76
N CYS A 68 -9.90 -2.27 31.61
CA CYS A 68 -10.78 -3.10 32.45
C CYS A 68 -10.59 -2.88 33.97
N SER A 69 -10.33 -1.64 34.40
CA SER A 69 -10.07 -1.29 35.81
C SER A 69 -11.31 -0.95 36.64
N ALA A 70 -12.44 -0.65 36.00
CA ALA A 70 -13.64 -0.17 36.67
C ALA A 70 -14.14 -1.15 37.75
N GLY A 71 -14.27 -0.67 38.99
CA GLY A 71 -14.78 -1.45 40.12
C GLY A 71 -13.84 -2.53 40.66
N LYS A 72 -12.55 -2.54 40.25
CA LYS A 72 -11.57 -3.54 40.67
C LYS A 72 -10.63 -3.01 41.76
N PRO A 73 -10.27 -3.83 42.77
CA PRO A 73 -9.31 -3.42 43.81
C PRO A 73 -7.91 -3.15 43.23
N PRO A 74 -7.14 -2.19 43.78
CA PRO A 74 -5.78 -1.88 43.31
C PRO A 74 -4.84 -3.10 43.27
N GLY A 75 -5.00 -4.04 44.21
CA GLY A 75 -4.21 -5.27 44.25
C GLY A 75 -4.41 -6.19 43.04
N GLN A 76 -5.56 -6.12 42.35
CA GLN A 76 -5.83 -6.91 41.14
C GLN A 76 -5.34 -6.23 39.85
N LEU A 77 -4.94 -4.95 39.93
CA LEU A 77 -4.54 -4.12 38.78
C LEU A 77 -3.03 -3.83 38.74
N SER A 78 -2.30 -4.15 39.82
CA SER A 78 -0.89 -3.80 40.00
C SER A 78 0.06 -4.58 39.07
N ASN A 79 -0.28 -5.81 38.71
CA ASN A 79 0.53 -6.63 37.82
C ASN A 79 0.23 -6.30 36.35
N VAL A 80 1.02 -5.38 35.79
CA VAL A 80 0.96 -4.95 34.38
C VAL A 80 1.94 -5.67 33.46
N HIS A 81 2.56 -6.74 33.96
CA HIS A 81 3.48 -7.59 33.20
C HIS A 81 2.95 -9.02 33.13
N CYS A 82 1.66 -9.14 32.85
CA CYS A 82 0.98 -10.41 32.72
C CYS A 82 0.62 -10.70 31.26
N SER A 83 1.20 -11.76 30.72
CA SER A 83 0.97 -12.20 29.35
C SER A 83 0.90 -13.72 29.24
N SER A 84 0.06 -14.22 28.33
CA SER A 84 -0.07 -15.65 28.03
C SER A 84 0.47 -15.96 26.64
N GLU A 85 1.54 -16.78 26.58
CA GLU A 85 2.21 -17.18 25.33
C GLU A 85 1.29 -17.95 24.37
N THR A 86 0.27 -18.64 24.89
CA THR A 86 -0.65 -19.46 24.09
C THR A 86 -1.83 -18.66 23.52
N SER A 87 -1.99 -17.39 23.91
CA SER A 87 -3.17 -16.58 23.55
C SER A 87 -3.34 -16.41 22.04
N LEU A 88 -2.25 -16.16 21.32
CA LEU A 88 -2.26 -16.03 19.86
C LEU A 88 -2.74 -17.31 19.18
N GLN A 89 -2.17 -18.46 19.55
CA GLN A 89 -2.55 -19.74 18.96
C GLN A 89 -4.02 -20.09 19.25
N THR A 90 -4.49 -19.84 20.48
CA THR A 90 -5.89 -20.06 20.85
C THR A 90 -6.83 -19.20 20.03
N MET A 91 -6.52 -17.91 19.85
CA MET A 91 -7.33 -17.00 19.05
C MET A 91 -7.28 -17.35 17.55
N ALA A 92 -6.10 -17.61 17.00
CA ALA A 92 -5.93 -18.03 15.61
C ALA A 92 -6.73 -19.30 15.31
N THR A 93 -6.67 -20.30 16.18
CA THR A 93 -7.40 -21.57 16.02
C THR A 93 -8.91 -21.37 16.02
N ARG A 94 -9.42 -20.47 16.87
CA ARG A 94 -10.86 -20.25 17.02
C ARG A 94 -11.43 -19.29 15.98
N CYS A 95 -10.63 -18.37 15.45
CA CYS A 95 -11.12 -17.25 14.65
C CYS A 95 -10.60 -17.18 13.21
N ASN A 96 -9.39 -17.68 12.92
CA ASN A 96 -8.82 -17.51 11.57
C ASN A 96 -9.67 -18.20 10.51
N GLY A 97 -9.89 -17.50 9.39
CA GLY A 97 -10.69 -18.03 8.29
C GLY A 97 -12.20 -18.03 8.52
N ARG A 98 -12.70 -17.37 9.58
CA ARG A 98 -14.12 -17.11 9.80
C ARG A 98 -14.45 -15.67 9.49
N GLU A 99 -15.68 -15.41 9.05
CA GLU A 99 -16.17 -14.02 8.87
C GLU A 99 -16.43 -13.35 10.23
N SER A 100 -16.83 -14.16 11.22
CA SER A 100 -17.01 -13.77 12.61
C SER A 100 -16.66 -14.91 13.57
N CYS A 101 -16.23 -14.58 14.78
CA CYS A 101 -16.03 -15.54 15.87
C CYS A 101 -16.38 -14.90 17.23
N SER A 102 -16.74 -15.75 18.19
CA SER A 102 -16.88 -15.34 19.59
C SER A 102 -16.04 -16.23 20.50
N VAL A 103 -15.26 -15.62 21.39
CA VAL A 103 -14.32 -16.33 22.29
C VAL A 103 -14.45 -15.78 23.72
N PRO A 104 -14.85 -16.60 24.70
CA PRO A 104 -14.90 -16.20 26.11
C PRO A 104 -13.52 -15.88 26.68
N ALA A 105 -13.36 -14.70 27.31
CA ALA A 105 -12.13 -14.24 27.95
C ALA A 105 -12.01 -14.82 29.38
N VAL A 106 -11.83 -16.13 29.48
CA VAL A 106 -11.83 -16.86 30.77
C VAL A 106 -10.66 -17.84 30.87
N ASN A 107 -10.25 -18.14 32.11
CA ASN A 107 -9.17 -19.07 32.43
C ASN A 107 -9.34 -20.47 31.81
N SER A 108 -10.56 -20.97 31.64
CA SER A 108 -10.79 -22.29 31.02
C SER A 108 -10.48 -22.33 29.52
N VAL A 109 -10.36 -21.18 28.86
CA VAL A 109 -10.01 -21.06 27.42
C VAL A 109 -8.52 -20.77 27.24
N PHE A 110 -7.92 -19.95 28.11
CA PHE A 110 -6.57 -19.41 27.93
C PHE A 110 -5.55 -19.83 29.00
N ASN A 111 -5.97 -20.61 30.00
CA ASN A 111 -5.30 -20.81 31.29
C ASN A 111 -5.15 -19.50 32.07
N ASP A 112 -4.71 -19.58 33.34
CA ASP A 112 -4.43 -18.40 34.15
C ASP A 112 -2.92 -18.07 34.13
N PRO A 113 -2.48 -17.03 33.40
CA PRO A 113 -1.08 -16.64 33.35
C PRO A 113 -0.59 -15.90 34.62
N CYS A 114 -1.50 -15.36 35.44
CA CYS A 114 -1.13 -14.54 36.59
C CYS A 114 -2.23 -14.53 37.66
N PHE A 115 -2.24 -15.57 38.49
CA PHE A 115 -3.23 -15.73 39.56
C PHE A 115 -3.39 -14.47 40.43
N GLY A 116 -4.64 -14.12 40.75
CA GLY A 116 -4.98 -12.94 41.56
C GLY A 116 -4.95 -11.60 40.81
N THR A 117 -4.53 -11.58 39.55
CA THR A 117 -4.61 -10.39 38.67
C THR A 117 -5.89 -10.46 37.84
N TYR A 118 -6.64 -9.36 37.78
CA TYR A 118 -7.81 -9.28 36.91
C TYR A 118 -7.34 -9.03 35.47
N LYS A 119 -7.69 -9.90 34.53
CA LYS A 119 -7.13 -9.92 33.17
C LYS A 119 -8.11 -9.30 32.16
N TYR A 120 -7.63 -9.15 30.93
CA TYR A 120 -8.40 -8.88 29.74
C TYR A 120 -7.77 -9.59 28.55
N LEU A 121 -8.60 -9.90 27.56
CA LEU A 121 -8.20 -10.40 26.26
C LEU A 121 -8.06 -9.21 25.31
N ASP A 122 -6.84 -8.92 24.87
CA ASP A 122 -6.53 -7.94 23.82
C ASP A 122 -6.15 -8.68 22.54
N VAL A 123 -6.81 -8.37 21.43
CA VAL A 123 -6.66 -9.05 20.15
C VAL A 123 -6.52 -8.04 19.03
N ALA A 124 -5.41 -8.12 18.30
CA ALA A 124 -5.23 -7.43 17.03
C ALA A 124 -5.46 -8.41 15.88
N TYR A 125 -6.32 -8.03 14.93
CA TYR A 125 -6.67 -8.85 13.78
C TYR A 125 -6.92 -8.01 12.53
N GLU A 126 -6.79 -8.60 11.37
CA GLU A 126 -7.16 -7.97 10.10
C GLU A 126 -8.25 -8.77 9.38
N CYS A 127 -8.84 -8.15 8.37
CA CYS A 127 -9.86 -8.76 7.53
C CYS A 127 -9.32 -8.95 6.13
N LEU A 128 -9.07 -10.21 5.78
CA LEU A 128 -8.52 -10.58 4.49
C LEU A 128 -9.64 -10.82 3.50
N GLN A 129 -9.54 -10.17 2.34
CA GLN A 129 -10.45 -10.40 1.23
C GLN A 129 -10.18 -11.77 0.61
N SER A 130 -11.25 -12.55 0.42
CA SER A 130 -11.15 -13.88 -0.15
C SER A 130 -11.02 -13.84 -1.66
N LYS A 131 -10.05 -14.55 -2.19
CA LYS A 131 -9.90 -14.81 -3.61
C LYS A 131 -10.62 -16.11 -3.95
N GLN A 132 -11.32 -16.12 -5.08
CA GLN A 132 -11.86 -17.34 -5.68
C GLN A 132 -11.00 -17.78 -6.85
N HIS A 133 -10.71 -19.07 -6.91
CA HIS A 133 -10.04 -19.70 -8.03
C HIS A 133 -10.90 -20.86 -8.53
N ILE A 134 -11.14 -20.90 -9.85
CA ILE A 134 -11.90 -21.96 -10.52
C ILE A 134 -10.97 -22.67 -11.50
N THR A 135 -11.02 -24.00 -11.51
CA THR A 135 -10.31 -24.85 -12.46
C THR A 135 -11.27 -25.91 -13.01
N CYS A 136 -11.55 -25.91 -14.31
CA CYS A 136 -12.45 -26.90 -14.91
C CYS A 136 -11.84 -28.30 -14.91
N GLU A 137 -12.68 -29.36 -14.89
CA GLU A 137 -12.22 -30.76 -14.91
C GLU A 137 -11.26 -31.04 -16.09
N GLY A 138 -10.15 -31.72 -15.80
CA GLY A 138 -9.08 -32.01 -16.77
C GLY A 138 -8.03 -30.91 -16.90
N PHE A 139 -8.27 -29.70 -16.39
CA PHE A 139 -7.33 -28.59 -16.45
C PHE A 139 -6.48 -28.45 -15.18
N ARG A 140 -5.34 -27.77 -15.34
CA ARG A 140 -4.49 -27.34 -14.24
C ARG A 140 -4.77 -25.88 -13.88
N GLY A 141 -4.73 -25.58 -12.59
CA GLY A 141 -4.89 -24.24 -12.03
C GLY A 141 -3.73 -23.91 -11.10
N ASP A 142 -3.39 -22.62 -11.04
CA ASP A 142 -2.32 -22.09 -10.20
C ASP A 142 -2.89 -21.10 -9.20
N ILE A 143 -2.79 -21.45 -7.92
CA ILE A 143 -3.17 -20.59 -6.81
C ILE A 143 -1.90 -19.93 -6.30
N THR A 144 -1.82 -18.60 -6.35
CA THR A 144 -0.62 -17.86 -5.97
C THR A 144 -0.91 -16.70 -5.03
N CYS A 145 0.09 -16.40 -4.21
CA CYS A 145 0.16 -15.23 -3.36
C CYS A 145 1.39 -14.40 -3.74
N GLU A 146 1.18 -13.14 -4.06
CA GLU A 146 2.26 -12.17 -4.34
C GLU A 146 3.03 -11.89 -3.04
N GLU A 147 2.29 -11.61 -1.97
CA GLU A 147 2.80 -11.44 -0.61
C GLU A 147 2.19 -12.50 0.32
N GLY A 148 2.99 -13.00 1.26
CA GLY A 148 2.56 -14.03 2.20
C GLY A 148 2.48 -15.44 1.61
N VAL A 149 1.65 -16.29 2.22
CA VAL A 149 1.41 -17.68 1.88
C VAL A 149 -0.08 -17.98 1.78
N ILE A 150 -0.43 -19.00 1.01
CA ILE A 150 -1.81 -19.41 0.77
C ILE A 150 -2.43 -19.93 2.08
N SER A 151 -3.64 -19.49 2.37
CA SER A 151 -4.52 -20.05 3.41
C SER A 151 -5.87 -20.38 2.81
N VAL A 152 -6.18 -21.67 2.70
CA VAL A 152 -7.41 -22.19 2.09
C VAL A 152 -8.54 -22.24 3.10
N HIS A 153 -9.66 -21.60 2.76
CA HIS A 153 -10.87 -21.56 3.59
C HIS A 153 -11.92 -22.55 3.16
N TYR A 154 -12.09 -22.72 1.85
CA TYR A 154 -13.10 -23.60 1.28
C TYR A 154 -12.61 -24.15 -0.05
N ALA A 155 -12.88 -25.42 -0.32
CA ALA A 155 -12.73 -26.00 -1.63
C ALA A 155 -13.79 -27.06 -1.92
N ASN A 156 -14.21 -27.15 -3.17
CA ASN A 156 -15.15 -28.16 -3.65
C ASN A 156 -14.77 -28.58 -5.06
N TYR A 157 -14.74 -29.90 -5.30
CA TYR A 157 -14.56 -30.46 -6.62
C TYR A 157 -15.88 -31.11 -7.04
N GLY A 158 -16.58 -30.50 -7.99
CA GLY A 158 -17.95 -30.88 -8.35
C GLY A 158 -18.57 -29.85 -9.29
N ARG A 159 -19.86 -29.59 -9.17
CA ARG A 159 -20.58 -28.54 -9.89
C ARG A 159 -21.70 -27.99 -9.02
N ARG A 160 -21.67 -26.68 -8.76
CA ARG A 160 -22.69 -25.94 -7.98
C ARG A 160 -23.56 -25.01 -8.83
N ASN A 161 -23.22 -24.82 -10.10
CA ASN A 161 -24.02 -24.06 -11.05
C ASN A 161 -23.68 -24.47 -12.50
N LEU A 162 -24.54 -24.10 -13.44
CA LEU A 162 -24.39 -24.46 -14.86
C LEU A 162 -23.52 -23.48 -15.66
N ALA A 163 -23.36 -22.25 -15.18
CA ALA A 163 -22.64 -21.19 -15.88
C ALA A 163 -21.10 -21.31 -15.75
N THR A 164 -20.63 -21.88 -14.65
CA THR A 164 -19.21 -22.04 -14.36
C THR A 164 -18.67 -23.27 -15.10
N CYS A 165 -17.60 -23.09 -15.87
CA CYS A 165 -17.09 -24.11 -16.79
C CYS A 165 -18.19 -24.72 -17.68
N PRO A 166 -18.75 -23.94 -18.63
CA PRO A 166 -19.79 -24.40 -19.55
C PRO A 166 -19.31 -25.62 -20.34
N HIS A 167 -20.16 -26.65 -20.43
CA HIS A 167 -19.87 -27.89 -21.14
C HIS A 167 -21.18 -28.64 -21.43
N GLU A 168 -21.22 -29.47 -22.47
CA GLU A 168 -22.40 -30.28 -22.84
C GLU A 168 -22.84 -31.25 -21.73
N LEU A 169 -21.89 -31.65 -20.88
CA LEU A 169 -22.10 -32.53 -19.73
C LEU A 169 -22.32 -31.76 -18.41
N ALA A 170 -22.53 -30.44 -18.46
CA ALA A 170 -22.94 -29.64 -17.31
C ALA A 170 -24.45 -29.78 -17.07
N THR A 171 -24.90 -30.99 -16.71
CA THR A 171 -26.34 -31.34 -16.66
C THR A 171 -27.02 -31.04 -15.32
N THR A 172 -26.25 -30.84 -14.24
CA THR A 172 -26.81 -30.58 -12.91
C THR A 172 -25.91 -29.67 -12.06
N ALA A 173 -26.52 -28.79 -11.28
CA ALA A 173 -25.85 -27.96 -10.27
C ALA A 173 -25.75 -28.66 -8.90
N HIS A 174 -26.24 -29.88 -8.77
CA HIS A 174 -26.30 -30.64 -7.52
C HIS A 174 -25.18 -31.68 -7.43
N CYS A 175 -23.95 -31.28 -7.72
CA CYS A 175 -22.77 -32.13 -7.56
C CYS A 175 -21.80 -31.48 -6.58
N TYR A 176 -21.87 -31.90 -5.32
CA TYR A 176 -21.07 -31.33 -4.25
C TYR A 176 -20.15 -32.37 -3.64
N SER A 177 -18.87 -32.03 -3.54
CA SER A 177 -17.87 -32.80 -2.81
C SER A 177 -16.85 -31.84 -2.21
N ASN A 178 -17.00 -31.59 -0.91
CA ASN A 178 -16.09 -30.75 -0.14
C ASN A 178 -14.68 -31.37 -0.13
N ARG A 179 -13.70 -30.60 -0.60
CA ARG A 179 -12.28 -30.98 -0.67
C ARG A 179 -11.39 -29.98 0.06
N THR A 180 -11.96 -29.24 1.01
CA THR A 180 -11.24 -28.20 1.75
C THR A 180 -10.00 -28.74 2.45
N ASP A 181 -10.09 -29.85 3.18
CA ASP A 181 -8.94 -30.38 3.93
C ASP A 181 -7.84 -30.93 3.03
N ARG A 182 -8.22 -31.61 1.95
CA ARG A 182 -7.29 -32.04 0.88
C ARG A 182 -6.56 -30.85 0.27
N MET A 183 -7.26 -29.73 0.12
CA MET A 183 -6.71 -28.52 -0.45
C MET A 183 -5.81 -27.76 0.54
N ARG A 184 -6.20 -27.72 1.82
CA ARG A 184 -5.36 -27.20 2.92
C ARG A 184 -4.05 -27.97 3.03
N SER A 185 -4.11 -29.31 3.07
CA SER A 185 -2.93 -30.15 3.18
C SER A 185 -1.96 -29.96 2.01
N ARG A 186 -2.49 -29.65 0.82
CA ARG A 186 -1.70 -29.47 -0.39
C ARG A 186 -1.12 -28.06 -0.52
N CYS A 187 -1.84 -27.02 -0.08
CA CYS A 187 -1.54 -25.64 -0.47
C CYS A 187 -1.27 -24.67 0.68
N ASN A 188 -1.75 -24.93 1.90
CA ASN A 188 -1.52 -24.00 3.00
C ASN A 188 -0.02 -23.81 3.26
N GLY A 189 0.39 -22.58 3.55
CA GLY A 189 1.78 -22.25 3.82
C GLY A 189 2.68 -22.13 2.59
N LYS A 190 2.16 -22.34 1.38
CA LYS A 190 2.92 -22.20 0.13
C LYS A 190 2.69 -20.83 -0.51
N LYS A 191 3.70 -20.28 -1.20
CA LYS A 191 3.53 -19.10 -2.06
C LYS A 191 2.76 -19.39 -3.36
N SER A 192 2.92 -20.61 -3.88
CA SER A 192 2.27 -21.09 -5.09
C SER A 192 1.82 -22.54 -4.90
N CYS A 193 0.62 -22.86 -5.39
CA CYS A 193 0.09 -24.21 -5.38
C CYS A 193 -0.53 -24.57 -6.73
N HIS A 194 0.07 -25.56 -7.38
CA HIS A 194 -0.41 -26.13 -8.63
C HIS A 194 -1.43 -27.24 -8.36
N VAL A 195 -2.63 -27.12 -8.90
CA VAL A 195 -3.72 -28.10 -8.79
C VAL A 195 -4.11 -28.65 -10.15
N LEU A 196 -4.41 -29.95 -10.19
CA LEU A 196 -5.06 -30.60 -11.33
C LEU A 196 -6.48 -30.94 -10.89
N ALA A 197 -7.49 -30.40 -11.58
CA ALA A 197 -8.88 -30.68 -11.28
C ALA A 197 -9.29 -32.01 -11.92
N SER A 198 -9.02 -33.14 -11.27
CA SER A 198 -9.29 -34.48 -11.80
C SER A 198 -9.88 -35.45 -10.78
N ASN A 199 -10.58 -36.47 -11.30
CA ASN A 199 -11.10 -37.59 -10.51
C ASN A 199 -9.99 -38.39 -9.81
N SER A 200 -8.79 -38.42 -10.39
CA SER A 200 -7.62 -39.05 -9.76
C SER A 200 -7.13 -38.31 -8.50
N GLU A 201 -7.38 -37.01 -8.41
CA GLU A 201 -6.93 -36.17 -7.29
C GLU A 201 -7.98 -35.97 -6.20
N PHE A 202 -9.26 -35.96 -6.61
CA PHE A 202 -10.38 -35.56 -5.75
C PHE A 202 -11.53 -36.57 -5.71
N SER A 203 -11.37 -37.74 -6.36
CA SER A 203 -12.42 -38.74 -6.60
C SER A 203 -13.58 -38.18 -7.44
N ASP A 204 -14.35 -39.03 -8.11
CA ASP A 204 -15.51 -38.58 -8.90
C ASP A 204 -16.79 -38.58 -8.03
N PRO A 205 -17.33 -37.41 -7.67
CA PRO A 205 -18.57 -37.31 -6.91
C PRO A 205 -19.84 -37.46 -7.74
N CYS A 206 -19.77 -37.33 -9.07
CA CYS A 206 -20.94 -37.34 -9.95
C CYS A 206 -20.53 -37.80 -11.36
N VAL A 207 -20.51 -39.11 -11.56
CA VAL A 207 -20.10 -39.74 -12.82
C VAL A 207 -20.98 -39.24 -13.97
N GLY A 208 -20.35 -38.88 -15.09
CA GLY A 208 -21.03 -38.36 -16.28
C GLY A 208 -21.38 -36.87 -16.24
N VAL A 209 -21.05 -36.17 -15.15
CA VAL A 209 -21.19 -34.71 -15.03
C VAL A 209 -19.81 -34.07 -15.12
N TYR A 210 -19.68 -33.04 -15.97
CA TYR A 210 -18.44 -32.27 -16.09
C TYR A 210 -18.27 -31.38 -14.86
N LYS A 211 -17.17 -31.50 -14.13
CA LYS A 211 -16.94 -30.83 -12.84
C LYS A 211 -16.00 -29.63 -12.98
N TYR A 212 -15.81 -28.92 -11.88
CA TYR A 212 -14.77 -27.94 -11.68
C TYR A 212 -14.33 -27.95 -10.20
N LEU A 213 -13.05 -27.68 -9.98
CA LEU A 213 -12.51 -27.35 -8.67
C LEU A 213 -12.74 -25.86 -8.44
N GLU A 214 -13.40 -25.53 -7.34
CA GLU A 214 -13.51 -24.16 -6.83
C GLU A 214 -12.79 -24.07 -5.49
N VAL A 215 -11.98 -23.03 -5.32
CA VAL A 215 -11.19 -22.81 -4.11
C VAL A 215 -11.35 -21.36 -3.67
N THR A 216 -11.70 -21.16 -2.41
CA THR A 216 -11.71 -19.87 -1.75
C THR A 216 -10.55 -19.82 -0.77
N TYR A 217 -9.67 -18.84 -0.94
CA TYR A 217 -8.43 -18.71 -0.18
C TYR A 217 -8.07 -17.24 0.05
N CYS A 218 -7.15 -16.98 0.97
CA CYS A 218 -6.50 -15.69 1.10
C CYS A 218 -4.98 -15.87 1.18
N CYS A 219 -4.27 -14.73 1.22
CA CYS A 219 -2.82 -14.69 1.38
C CYS A 219 -2.52 -14.10 2.75
N VAL A 220 -1.90 -14.90 3.63
CA VAL A 220 -1.53 -14.50 5.00
C VAL A 220 -0.02 -14.24 5.06
N GLY A 221 0.42 -13.17 5.72
CA GLY A 221 1.85 -12.89 5.92
C GLY A 221 2.54 -13.97 6.78
N PRO A 222 3.88 -13.98 6.85
CA PRO A 222 4.58 -14.71 7.90
C PRO A 222 4.06 -14.23 9.26
N GLU A 223 3.89 -15.17 10.20
CA GLU A 223 3.44 -14.86 11.58
C GLU A 223 4.18 -13.63 12.09
N ALA A 224 3.41 -12.62 12.50
CA ALA A 224 3.99 -11.38 13.01
C ALA A 224 4.95 -11.74 14.15
N PRO A 225 6.13 -11.09 14.25
CA PRO A 225 6.95 -11.23 15.44
C PRO A 225 6.05 -10.92 16.65
N ALA A 226 6.12 -11.76 17.68
CA ALA A 226 5.34 -11.61 18.91
C ALA A 226 5.24 -10.13 19.27
N CYS A 227 4.01 -9.60 19.25
CA CYS A 227 3.77 -8.19 19.56
C CYS A 227 4.51 -7.86 20.87
N GLN A 228 5.59 -7.08 20.77
CA GLN A 228 6.11 -6.40 21.95
C GLN A 228 5.01 -5.42 22.37
N PRO A 229 4.65 -5.39 23.66
CA PRO A 229 3.62 -4.49 24.15
C PRO A 229 4.14 -3.06 23.97
N PHE A 230 3.64 -2.33 22.98
CA PHE A 230 4.08 -0.96 22.70
C PHE A 230 3.13 0.07 23.28
N GLY A 231 3.67 0.90 24.18
CA GLY A 231 3.39 2.33 24.30
C GLY A 231 4.73 3.11 24.36
N PRO A 232 4.77 4.42 24.06
CA PRO A 232 6.01 5.18 23.76
C PRO A 232 6.96 5.50 24.93
N TRP A 233 6.86 4.83 26.10
CA TRP A 233 7.66 5.16 27.29
C TRP A 233 8.30 3.95 28.00
N GLY A 234 8.52 2.84 27.29
CA GLY A 234 9.05 1.60 27.87
C GLY A 234 10.54 1.28 27.63
N GLN A 235 11.31 2.13 26.94
CA GLN A 235 12.65 1.80 26.43
C GLN A 235 13.79 2.71 26.93
N LEU A 236 13.74 3.15 28.18
CA LEU A 236 14.89 3.75 28.88
C LEU A 236 15.26 3.02 30.18
N GLY A 237 15.00 1.70 30.24
CA GLY A 237 15.22 0.90 31.46
C GLY A 237 16.00 -0.41 31.28
N LYS A 238 16.54 -0.71 30.09
CA LYS A 238 17.21 -2.01 29.82
C LYS A 238 18.72 -1.93 29.52
N GLU A 239 19.40 -0.93 30.07
CA GLU A 239 20.89 -0.88 30.07
C GLU A 239 21.54 -0.79 31.46
N TRP A 240 20.79 -1.01 32.55
CA TRP A 240 21.34 -0.86 33.92
C TRP A 240 21.35 -2.11 34.81
N PHE A 241 21.12 -3.32 34.26
CA PHE A 241 21.20 -4.56 35.05
C PHE A 241 21.98 -5.68 34.36
N THR A 242 23.25 -5.43 34.06
CA THR A 242 24.27 -6.50 34.00
C THR A 242 25.57 -6.03 34.63
N ARG A 243 25.58 -5.78 35.94
CA ARG A 243 26.79 -5.98 36.77
C ARG A 243 26.41 -6.63 38.10
N LYS A 244 27.13 -7.71 38.39
CA LYS A 244 27.08 -8.50 39.63
C LYS A 244 27.16 -7.61 40.87
N PRO A 245 26.47 -7.92 41.97
CA PRO A 245 26.68 -7.26 43.25
C PRO A 245 28.03 -7.70 43.86
N LEU A 246 28.85 -6.72 44.26
CA LEU A 246 29.91 -6.89 45.24
C LEU A 246 29.44 -6.24 46.55
N SER A 247 29.59 -6.98 47.64
CA SER A 247 29.19 -6.68 49.01
C SER A 247 29.88 -5.42 49.60
N PRO A 248 29.38 -4.89 50.73
CA PRO A 248 29.62 -3.52 51.16
C PRO A 248 30.83 -3.37 52.08
N ALA A 249 31.51 -2.23 52.01
CA ALA A 249 32.41 -1.77 53.06
C ALA A 249 32.40 -0.23 53.16
N GLY A 250 31.97 0.27 54.32
CA GLY A 250 32.65 1.37 55.02
C GLY A 250 32.23 2.82 54.77
N GLY A 251 31.31 3.31 55.60
CA GLY A 251 31.55 4.48 56.48
C GLY A 251 31.28 5.92 55.96
N PRO A 252 30.90 6.86 56.86
CA PRO A 252 30.13 8.05 56.50
C PRO A 252 30.94 9.35 56.51
N ARG A 253 30.54 10.36 55.71
CA ARG A 253 30.81 11.79 55.99
C ARG A 253 29.66 12.69 55.53
N THR A 254 29.41 13.68 56.39
CA THR A 254 28.30 14.64 56.50
C THR A 254 28.56 15.99 55.83
N MET A 255 27.51 16.83 55.79
CA MET A 255 27.41 18.28 55.47
C MET A 255 27.38 18.64 53.97
N GLY A 256 26.62 19.62 53.47
CA GLY A 256 25.76 20.66 54.06
C GLY A 256 25.24 21.58 52.92
N MET A 257 24.21 22.37 53.22
CA MET A 257 23.36 23.22 52.36
C MET A 257 24.08 24.16 51.35
N GLN A 258 23.41 24.54 50.25
CA GLN A 258 22.87 25.91 50.05
C GLN A 258 22.15 26.13 48.70
N SER A 259 21.19 27.05 48.77
CA SER A 259 20.27 27.55 47.75
C SER A 259 20.76 28.92 47.25
N GLN A 260 20.65 29.19 45.93
CA GLN A 260 20.41 30.48 45.25
C GLN A 260 19.87 30.10 43.84
N GLY A 261 18.80 30.65 43.24
CA GLY A 261 18.24 32.00 43.28
C GLY A 261 18.64 32.73 41.98
N GLY A 262 17.75 32.81 40.98
CA GLY A 262 18.03 33.57 39.74
C GLY A 262 16.99 33.43 38.63
N SER A 263 16.03 34.36 38.61
CA SER A 263 15.03 34.64 37.55
C SER A 263 15.65 35.46 36.41
N GLN A 264 15.21 35.28 35.16
CA GLN A 264 14.88 36.42 34.26
C GLN A 264 14.14 36.02 32.96
N SER A 265 12.93 36.56 32.86
CA SER A 265 12.16 37.12 31.74
C SER A 265 11.96 36.39 30.39
N MET A 266 10.67 36.06 30.17
CA MET A 266 9.97 35.98 28.89
C MET A 266 9.47 37.37 28.44
N VAL A 267 9.59 37.68 27.14
CA VAL A 267 8.68 38.51 26.31
C VAL A 267 8.92 38.00 24.87
N GLY A 268 8.00 37.58 24.01
CA GLY A 268 6.57 37.83 23.84
C GLY A 268 6.37 38.33 22.40
N ILE A 269 5.93 37.48 21.47
CA ILE A 269 5.40 37.94 20.16
C ILE A 269 4.15 37.13 19.80
N THR A 270 3.01 37.81 19.84
CA THR A 270 1.71 37.38 19.34
C THR A 270 1.32 38.27 18.15
N ARG A 271 1.01 37.62 17.02
CA ARG A 271 0.09 37.97 15.90
C ARG A 271 -0.11 39.44 15.45
N LEU A 272 -0.11 39.70 14.13
CA LEU A 272 -1.34 39.73 13.28
C LEU A 272 -1.01 39.97 11.78
N LEU A 273 -1.81 39.36 10.91
CA LEU A 273 -1.95 39.61 9.46
C LEU A 273 -2.69 40.94 9.18
N VAL A 274 -2.57 41.49 7.95
CA VAL A 274 -3.67 41.68 6.94
C VAL A 274 -3.39 42.83 5.93
N ILE A 275 -3.27 42.43 4.65
CA ILE A 275 -3.81 42.98 3.38
C ILE A 275 -3.37 44.35 2.78
N LEU A 276 -3.19 44.27 1.45
CA LEU A 276 -2.85 45.19 0.36
C LEU A 276 -3.75 46.45 0.23
N GLU A 277 -3.20 47.57 -0.25
CA GLU A 277 -3.61 48.24 -1.52
C GLU A 277 -2.74 49.45 -1.89
N LYS A 278 -2.52 49.59 -3.21
CA LYS A 278 -2.41 50.81 -4.04
C LYS A 278 -1.21 51.78 -3.94
N ASP A 279 -0.59 51.86 -5.12
CA ASP A 279 -0.14 53.05 -5.85
C ASP A 279 1.18 53.76 -5.51
N SER A 280 2.08 53.67 -6.50
CA SER A 280 2.74 54.79 -7.16
C SER A 280 4.02 55.41 -6.56
N ARG A 281 5.06 55.34 -7.41
CA ARG A 281 6.25 56.22 -7.56
C ARG A 281 7.51 55.85 -6.79
N ILE A 282 8.34 55.02 -7.41
CA ILE A 282 9.80 55.11 -7.29
C ILE A 282 10.31 55.84 -8.53
N LYS A 283 10.80 57.07 -8.35
CA LYS A 283 11.59 57.82 -9.33
C LYS A 283 12.94 57.13 -9.48
N LEU A 284 13.32 56.79 -10.71
CA LEU A 284 14.69 56.47 -11.10
C LEU A 284 15.20 57.64 -11.94
N ASP A 285 16.17 58.38 -11.43
CA ASP A 285 16.89 59.39 -12.21
C ASP A 285 17.83 58.68 -13.19
N LEU A 286 17.64 58.91 -14.49
CA LEU A 286 18.57 58.56 -15.54
C LEU A 286 19.20 59.84 -16.12
N PRO A 287 20.49 59.82 -16.49
CA PRO A 287 21.17 60.99 -17.02
C PRO A 287 20.71 61.34 -18.44
N ASN A 288 20.86 62.64 -18.74
CA ASN A 288 20.28 63.39 -19.86
C ASN A 288 20.45 62.77 -21.26
N GLY A 289 19.35 62.80 -22.02
CA GLY A 289 19.37 62.84 -23.48
C GLY A 289 18.44 61.82 -24.15
N ILE A 290 17.32 62.33 -24.67
CA ILE A 290 16.40 61.79 -25.71
C ILE A 290 15.01 61.37 -25.18
N PRO A 291 13.92 61.80 -25.87
CA PRO A 291 12.65 62.16 -25.25
C PRO A 291 11.57 61.07 -25.25
N SER A 292 10.56 61.38 -24.45
CA SER A 292 9.29 60.68 -24.24
C SER A 292 8.33 60.78 -25.43
N SER A 293 8.23 59.74 -26.24
CA SER A 293 6.96 59.37 -26.88
C SER A 293 7.02 57.94 -27.40
N VAL A 294 6.02 57.16 -27.00
CA VAL A 294 5.72 55.84 -27.56
C VAL A 294 5.04 56.10 -28.90
N ASP A 295 5.70 55.78 -30.01
CA ASP A 295 5.05 55.31 -31.24
C ASP A 295 6.15 54.76 -32.19
N GLU A 296 5.97 53.50 -32.59
CA GLU A 296 6.76 52.68 -33.54
C GLU A 296 8.20 52.26 -33.18
N LEU A 297 8.39 51.03 -32.65
CA LEU A 297 9.61 50.20 -32.83
C LEU A 297 9.32 48.71 -32.54
N SER A 298 9.96 47.80 -33.30
CA SER A 298 9.58 46.39 -33.50
C SER A 298 10.20 45.37 -32.51
N THR A 299 9.74 44.11 -32.59
CA THR A 299 10.00 42.98 -31.68
C THR A 299 11.45 42.49 -31.53
N ASP A 300 12.42 43.06 -32.26
CA ASP A 300 13.80 42.52 -32.29
C ASP A 300 14.79 43.21 -31.32
N ASP A 301 14.43 44.30 -30.65
CA ASP A 301 15.30 44.94 -29.65
C ASP A 301 15.16 44.38 -28.21
N PHE A 302 14.22 43.45 -27.99
CA PHE A 302 14.03 42.80 -26.67
C PHE A 302 15.10 41.76 -26.33
N LEU A 303 15.84 41.24 -27.33
CA LEU A 303 16.84 40.19 -27.11
C LEU A 303 18.18 40.73 -26.58
N PHE A 304 18.53 41.99 -26.84
CA PHE A 304 19.86 42.51 -26.48
C PHE A 304 19.97 42.97 -25.02
N VAL A 305 18.87 43.45 -24.42
CA VAL A 305 18.86 43.88 -23.00
C VAL A 305 18.80 42.69 -22.03
N HIS A 306 18.14 41.59 -22.40
CA HIS A 306 18.08 40.38 -21.56
C HIS A 306 19.42 39.62 -21.48
N MET A 307 20.27 39.73 -22.50
CA MET A 307 21.56 39.04 -22.51
C MET A 307 22.62 39.76 -21.65
N TYR A 308 22.55 41.09 -21.51
CA TYR A 308 23.52 41.87 -20.72
C TYR A 308 23.20 41.95 -19.23
N GLN A 309 21.94 41.77 -18.81
CA GLN A 309 21.60 41.65 -17.37
C GLN A 309 21.89 40.25 -16.79
N SER A 310 22.03 39.23 -17.64
CA SER A 310 22.29 37.85 -17.21
C SER A 310 23.76 37.56 -16.86
N THR A 311 24.71 38.38 -17.33
CA THR A 311 26.16 38.12 -17.16
C THR A 311 26.78 38.78 -15.93
N MET A 312 26.10 39.73 -15.28
CA MET A 312 26.61 40.39 -14.05
C MET A 312 26.13 39.73 -12.74
N LEU A 313 25.16 38.81 -12.79
CA LEU A 313 24.68 38.08 -11.60
C LEU A 313 25.42 36.77 -11.31
N MET A 314 26.35 36.35 -12.18
CA MET A 314 27.11 35.10 -12.03
C MET A 314 28.45 35.25 -11.29
N GLN A 315 28.81 36.43 -10.78
CA GLN A 315 30.08 36.66 -10.09
C GLN A 315 29.99 36.93 -8.58
N LYS A 316 28.81 36.79 -7.94
CA LYS A 316 28.66 37.04 -6.48
C LYS A 316 27.77 36.06 -5.72
N LEU A 317 27.65 34.81 -6.15
CA LEU A 317 26.96 33.78 -5.37
C LEU A 317 27.93 32.64 -5.05
N SER A 318 28.14 32.40 -3.75
CA SER A 318 28.99 31.28 -3.29
C SER A 318 28.45 29.96 -3.85
N GLY A 319 29.34 28.98 -4.08
CA GLY A 319 28.96 27.68 -4.66
C GLY A 319 27.82 26.94 -3.94
N VAL A 320 27.56 27.28 -2.66
CA VAL A 320 26.45 26.73 -1.86
C VAL A 320 25.09 27.26 -2.30
N THR A 321 25.01 28.54 -2.68
CA THR A 321 23.77 29.16 -3.19
C THR A 321 23.39 28.65 -4.58
N LEU A 322 24.37 28.36 -5.45
CA LEU A 322 24.13 27.74 -6.75
C LEU A 322 23.67 26.29 -6.61
N LEU A 323 24.23 25.53 -5.65
CA LEU A 323 23.79 24.16 -5.35
C LEU A 323 22.35 24.09 -4.81
N LEU A 324 21.96 25.04 -3.95
CA LEU A 324 20.60 25.13 -3.39
C LEU A 324 19.56 25.53 -4.45
N LEU A 325 19.90 26.44 -5.36
CA LEU A 325 19.03 26.83 -6.48
C LEU A 325 18.86 25.71 -7.52
N LEU A 326 19.93 24.94 -7.79
CA LEU A 326 19.86 23.74 -8.63
C LEU A 326 19.06 22.62 -7.95
N CYS A 327 19.10 22.51 -6.62
CA CYS A 327 18.29 21.54 -5.86
C CYS A 327 16.80 21.93 -5.84
N GLN A 328 16.49 23.23 -5.79
CA GLN A 328 15.12 23.74 -5.92
C GLN A 328 14.57 23.58 -7.35
N HIS A 329 15.38 23.79 -8.39
CA HIS A 329 14.96 23.51 -9.78
C HIS A 329 14.86 22.01 -10.08
N ALA A 330 15.74 21.16 -9.52
CA ALA A 330 15.64 19.70 -9.65
C ALA A 330 14.39 19.12 -8.96
N SER A 331 13.86 19.81 -7.95
CA SER A 331 12.60 19.45 -7.29
C SER A 331 11.36 19.84 -8.11
N PHE A 332 11.48 20.81 -9.03
CA PHE A 332 10.39 21.30 -9.87
C PHE A 332 10.33 20.67 -11.27
N LEU A 333 11.38 19.98 -11.72
CA LEU A 333 11.38 19.15 -12.93
C LEU A 333 10.95 17.72 -12.63
N SER A 334 9.74 17.53 -12.09
CA SER A 334 9.06 16.23 -12.08
C SER A 334 7.54 16.29 -12.19
N ALA A 335 6.96 17.46 -12.50
CA ALA A 335 5.56 17.51 -12.91
C ALA A 335 5.46 16.90 -14.32
N SER A 336 4.86 15.71 -14.42
CA SER A 336 4.51 15.12 -15.71
C SER A 336 3.60 16.11 -16.45
N GLU A 337 4.03 16.62 -17.62
CA GLU A 337 3.26 17.57 -18.43
C GLU A 337 1.89 17.02 -18.87
N ASN A 338 1.64 15.71 -18.71
CA ASN A 338 0.38 15.02 -19.02
C ASN A 338 -0.44 14.63 -17.78
N ALA A 339 -0.15 15.20 -16.60
CA ALA A 339 -0.87 14.91 -15.37
C ALA A 339 -2.29 15.53 -15.39
N LYS A 340 -3.32 14.68 -15.43
CA LYS A 340 -4.72 15.02 -15.19
C LYS A 340 -4.98 15.19 -13.69
N GLN A 341 -5.93 16.05 -13.35
CA GLN A 341 -6.40 16.27 -11.98
C GLN A 341 -7.89 15.90 -11.90
N SER A 342 -8.28 15.24 -10.81
CA SER A 342 -9.67 14.95 -10.48
C SER A 342 -9.94 15.38 -9.04
N VAL A 343 -11.07 16.06 -8.82
CA VAL A 343 -11.55 16.47 -7.51
C VAL A 343 -12.96 15.95 -7.33
N THR A 344 -13.26 15.35 -6.19
CA THR A 344 -14.58 14.79 -5.86
C THR A 344 -14.90 15.10 -4.41
N CYS A 345 -16.04 15.71 -4.15
CA CYS A 345 -16.44 16.10 -2.81
C CYS A 345 -16.81 14.88 -1.95
N GLU A 346 -16.69 15.02 -0.63
CA GLU A 346 -17.08 13.96 0.31
C GLU A 346 -18.56 13.57 0.12
N GLY A 347 -18.80 12.27 -0.08
CA GLY A 347 -20.13 11.70 -0.38
C GLY A 347 -20.33 11.33 -1.86
N ASP A 348 -19.55 11.90 -2.77
CA ASP A 348 -19.65 11.63 -4.21
C ASP A 348 -18.73 10.49 -4.65
N SER A 349 -18.82 10.10 -5.93
CA SER A 349 -17.97 9.07 -6.53
C SER A 349 -17.05 9.65 -7.61
N ALA A 350 -15.74 9.51 -7.40
CA ALA A 350 -14.73 9.89 -8.36
C ALA A 350 -14.71 8.90 -9.52
N SER A 351 -14.54 9.42 -10.73
CA SER A 351 -14.38 8.62 -11.95
C SER A 351 -13.12 9.09 -12.69
N LEU A 352 -12.13 8.21 -12.78
CA LEU A 352 -10.90 8.43 -13.54
C LEU A 352 -10.97 7.60 -14.82
N SER A 353 -10.61 8.19 -15.96
CA SER A 353 -10.70 7.49 -17.25
C SER A 353 -9.64 7.94 -18.25
N CYS A 354 -9.17 6.97 -19.03
CA CYS A 354 -8.28 7.16 -20.16
C CYS A 354 -9.00 6.79 -21.46
N GLU A 355 -9.04 7.73 -22.40
CA GLU A 355 -9.57 7.49 -23.76
C GLU A 355 -8.78 6.38 -24.46
N SER A 356 -7.46 6.38 -24.27
CA SER A 356 -6.57 5.28 -24.64
C SER A 356 -5.51 5.06 -23.55
N GLY A 357 -5.07 3.82 -23.39
CA GLY A 357 -4.06 3.47 -22.39
C GLY A 357 -4.64 3.07 -21.03
N TYR A 358 -3.87 3.33 -19.96
CA TYR A 358 -4.25 3.00 -18.59
C TYR A 358 -3.82 4.09 -17.61
N ILE A 359 -4.52 4.14 -16.48
CA ILE A 359 -4.32 5.10 -15.40
C ILE A 359 -3.02 4.78 -14.67
N ASN A 360 -2.22 5.81 -14.43
CA ASN A 360 -1.10 5.83 -13.51
C ASN A 360 -1.28 6.98 -12.51
N VAL A 361 -1.63 6.66 -11.27
CA VAL A 361 -1.83 7.65 -10.21
C VAL A 361 -0.47 8.19 -9.75
N LEU A 362 -0.33 9.50 -9.81
CA LEU A 362 0.87 10.25 -9.42
C LEU A 362 0.78 10.77 -7.98
N GLY A 363 -0.42 11.10 -7.53
CA GLY A 363 -0.69 11.69 -6.23
C GLY A 363 -2.17 11.56 -5.86
N ALA A 364 -2.48 11.42 -4.57
CA ALA A 364 -3.86 11.49 -4.11
C ALA A 364 -3.95 11.94 -2.66
N ASN A 365 -5.01 12.69 -2.34
CA ASN A 365 -5.35 13.11 -0.99
C ASN A 365 -6.86 13.09 -0.77
N TYR A 366 -7.33 12.35 0.23
CA TYR A 366 -8.67 12.49 0.78
C TYR A 366 -8.56 13.32 2.05
N GLY A 367 -9.11 14.52 2.03
CA GLY A 367 -8.91 15.51 3.10
C GLY A 367 -9.33 16.90 2.65
N ARG A 368 -8.63 17.94 3.10
CA ARG A 368 -8.83 19.33 2.69
C ARG A 368 -7.51 20.08 2.74
N THR A 369 -7.15 20.67 1.59
CA THR A 369 -5.93 21.46 1.38
C THR A 369 -6.21 22.95 1.19
N ASP A 370 -7.47 23.33 0.96
CA ASP A 370 -7.90 24.72 0.80
C ASP A 370 -9.37 24.94 1.26
N GLY A 371 -9.74 26.21 1.45
CA GLY A 371 -11.07 26.60 1.95
C GLY A 371 -12.16 26.77 0.88
N LYS A 372 -11.80 26.67 -0.42
CA LYS A 372 -12.68 26.99 -1.55
C LYS A 372 -13.22 25.74 -2.24
N THR A 373 -12.41 24.70 -2.37
CA THR A 373 -12.78 23.44 -3.01
C THR A 373 -13.89 22.76 -2.21
N CYS A 374 -14.97 22.38 -2.90
CA CYS A 374 -16.14 21.74 -2.29
C CYS A 374 -16.71 22.55 -1.08
N SER A 375 -16.86 23.86 -1.22
CA SER A 375 -17.31 24.76 -0.13
C SER A 375 -18.79 25.12 -0.17
N ASP A 376 -19.47 24.92 -1.31
CA ASP A 376 -20.85 25.36 -1.51
C ASP A 376 -21.82 24.76 -0.48
N GLY A 377 -22.55 25.64 0.21
CA GLY A 377 -23.53 25.27 1.23
C GLY A 377 -22.93 24.69 2.52
N LYS A 378 -21.61 24.79 2.75
CA LYS A 378 -20.95 24.26 3.96
C LYS A 378 -20.62 25.38 4.96
N PRO A 379 -20.80 25.14 6.27
CA PRO A 379 -20.51 26.13 7.29
C PRO A 379 -18.99 26.38 7.42
N PRO A 380 -18.56 27.62 7.74
CA PRO A 380 -17.13 27.98 7.82
C PRO A 380 -16.31 27.09 8.75
N GLY A 381 -16.91 26.64 9.86
CA GLY A 381 -16.26 25.73 10.81
C GLY A 381 -15.77 24.42 10.18
N LYS A 382 -16.51 23.87 9.21
CA LYS A 382 -16.15 22.62 8.50
C LYS A 382 -15.12 22.82 7.38
N LEU A 383 -14.81 24.06 7.01
CA LEU A 383 -13.87 24.41 5.92
C LEU A 383 -12.53 24.94 6.45
N SER A 384 -12.44 25.20 7.76
CA SER A 384 -11.30 25.87 8.40
C SER A 384 -10.02 25.02 8.44
N ASN A 385 -10.13 23.69 8.54
CA ASN A 385 -8.96 22.81 8.58
C ASN A 385 -8.48 22.47 7.17
N VAL A 386 -7.57 23.30 6.66
CA VAL A 386 -6.94 23.17 5.33
C VAL A 386 -5.61 22.42 5.36
N LYS A 387 -5.21 21.87 6.50
CA LYS A 387 -4.02 21.01 6.66
C LYS A 387 -4.44 19.57 6.92
N CYS A 388 -5.52 19.15 6.26
CA CYS A 388 -6.08 17.83 6.42
C CYS A 388 -5.68 16.96 5.24
N SER A 389 -4.82 15.98 5.50
CA SER A 389 -4.38 15.05 4.47
C SER A 389 -4.30 13.62 4.99
N SER A 390 -4.83 12.68 4.22
CA SER A 390 -4.72 11.25 4.53
C SER A 390 -3.52 10.63 3.82
N LYS A 391 -2.57 10.11 4.62
CA LYS A 391 -1.35 9.45 4.15
C LYS A 391 -1.60 8.16 3.37
N THR A 392 -2.76 7.52 3.59
CA THR A 392 -3.10 6.23 2.96
C THR A 392 -3.80 6.41 1.61
N THR A 393 -4.28 7.62 1.28
CA THR A 393 -5.04 7.87 0.05
C THR A 393 -4.29 7.48 -1.20
N LEU A 394 -3.03 7.90 -1.34
CA LEU A 394 -2.21 7.58 -2.52
C LEU A 394 -2.10 6.07 -2.74
N LYS A 395 -1.77 5.31 -1.68
CA LYS A 395 -1.68 3.85 -1.75
C LYS A 395 -3.02 3.21 -2.13
N LYS A 396 -4.12 3.68 -1.54
CA LYS A 396 -5.47 3.17 -1.87
C LYS A 396 -5.84 3.44 -3.33
N MET A 397 -5.49 4.62 -3.84
CA MET A 397 -5.76 5.01 -5.23
C MET A 397 -4.87 4.28 -6.24
N THR A 398 -3.58 4.08 -5.94
CA THR A 398 -2.67 3.31 -6.81
C THR A 398 -3.12 1.87 -6.92
N VAL A 399 -3.44 1.22 -5.81
CA VAL A 399 -3.94 -0.17 -5.79
C VAL A 399 -5.26 -0.29 -6.55
N ARG A 400 -6.17 0.66 -6.36
CA ARG A 400 -7.51 0.58 -6.95
C ARG A 400 -7.52 0.90 -8.45
N CYS A 401 -6.74 1.89 -8.88
CA CYS A 401 -6.86 2.48 -10.21
C CYS A 401 -5.70 2.20 -11.17
N ASN A 402 -4.48 1.93 -10.68
CA ASN A 402 -3.34 1.77 -11.60
C ASN A 402 -3.53 0.57 -12.54
N GLY A 403 -3.20 0.76 -13.82
CA GLY A 403 -3.29 -0.28 -14.83
C GLY A 403 -4.70 -0.51 -15.40
N ARG A 404 -5.71 0.25 -14.94
CA ARG A 404 -7.08 0.21 -15.50
C ARG A 404 -7.28 1.33 -16.49
N GLN A 405 -8.14 1.12 -17.48
CA GLN A 405 -8.56 2.21 -18.39
C GLN A 405 -9.58 3.14 -17.73
N SER A 406 -10.40 2.62 -16.81
CA SER A 406 -11.37 3.37 -16.03
C SER A 406 -11.37 2.89 -14.57
N CYS A 407 -11.59 3.81 -13.64
CA CYS A 407 -11.63 3.54 -12.20
C CYS A 407 -12.66 4.41 -11.50
N SER A 408 -13.51 3.81 -10.67
CA SER A 408 -14.47 4.54 -9.84
C SER A 408 -14.26 4.27 -8.35
N VAL A 409 -14.26 5.35 -7.55
CA VAL A 409 -13.99 5.32 -6.11
C VAL A 409 -14.88 6.31 -5.38
N SER A 410 -15.60 5.85 -4.36
CA SER A 410 -16.41 6.73 -3.52
C SER A 410 -15.54 7.52 -2.54
N ALA A 411 -15.69 8.84 -2.53
CA ALA A 411 -14.97 9.77 -1.66
C ALA A 411 -15.66 9.80 -0.27
N VAL A 412 -15.51 8.72 0.49
CA VAL A 412 -16.15 8.54 1.80
C VAL A 412 -15.19 7.98 2.83
N ASP A 413 -15.49 8.23 4.10
CA ASP A 413 -14.66 7.86 5.25
C ASP A 413 -14.50 6.35 5.39
N SER A 414 -15.47 5.54 4.94
CA SER A 414 -15.36 4.08 4.95
C SER A 414 -14.29 3.55 3.99
N VAL A 415 -13.93 4.31 2.94
CA VAL A 415 -12.91 3.93 1.97
C VAL A 415 -11.55 4.46 2.38
N PHE A 416 -11.46 5.73 2.78
CA PHE A 416 -10.18 6.41 2.99
C PHE A 416 -9.80 6.62 4.46
N SER A 417 -10.70 6.27 5.39
CA SER A 417 -10.67 6.67 6.81
C SER A 417 -10.82 8.19 6.96
N ASP A 418 -11.33 8.66 8.10
CA ASP A 418 -11.47 10.10 8.34
C ASP A 418 -10.17 10.70 8.91
N PRO A 419 -9.38 11.47 8.13
CA PRO A 419 -8.16 12.11 8.62
C PRO A 419 -8.41 13.31 9.54
N CYS A 420 -9.61 13.90 9.55
CA CYS A 420 -9.87 15.15 10.27
C CYS A 420 -11.37 15.32 10.62
N LYS A 421 -11.80 14.62 11.67
CA LYS A 421 -13.18 14.66 12.18
C LYS A 421 -13.76 16.07 12.26
N GLY A 422 -14.97 16.22 11.72
CA GLY A 422 -15.69 17.50 11.70
C GLY A 422 -15.29 18.44 10.57
N THR A 423 -14.29 18.10 9.76
CA THR A 423 -13.93 18.84 8.53
C THR A 423 -14.63 18.18 7.34
N TYR A 424 -15.19 18.99 6.43
CA TYR A 424 -15.76 18.49 5.18
C TYR A 424 -14.63 18.28 4.16
N LYS A 425 -14.48 17.06 3.64
CA LYS A 425 -13.32 16.63 2.85
C LYS A 425 -13.64 16.57 1.36
N TYR A 426 -12.61 16.33 0.56
CA TYR A 426 -12.70 15.97 -0.84
C TYR A 426 -11.53 15.05 -1.19
N LEU A 427 -11.76 14.17 -2.17
CA LEU A 427 -10.73 13.37 -2.81
C LEU A 427 -10.14 14.17 -3.96
N GLN A 428 -8.85 14.46 -3.89
CA GLN A 428 -8.06 15.02 -4.97
C GLN A 428 -7.11 13.94 -5.49
N VAL A 429 -7.07 13.73 -6.81
CA VAL A 429 -6.23 12.72 -7.46
C VAL A 429 -5.51 13.33 -8.65
N SER A 430 -4.19 13.23 -8.68
CA SER A 430 -3.38 13.49 -9.86
C SER A 430 -2.99 12.17 -10.52
N TYR A 431 -3.24 12.03 -11.82
CA TYR A 431 -2.95 10.80 -12.57
C TYR A 431 -2.63 11.12 -14.02
N GLU A 432 -1.97 10.21 -14.71
CA GLU A 432 -1.73 10.30 -16.14
C GLU A 432 -2.23 9.04 -16.87
N CYS A 433 -2.41 9.14 -18.18
CA CYS A 433 -2.78 8.02 -19.03
C CYS A 433 -1.56 7.55 -19.82
N LEU A 434 -1.10 6.34 -19.52
CA LEU A 434 0.05 5.74 -20.19
C LEU A 434 -0.40 4.83 -21.34
N PRO A 435 0.23 4.88 -22.52
CA PRO A 435 -0.19 4.09 -23.66
C PRO A 435 0.05 2.58 -23.45
N ILE A 436 -0.86 1.75 -23.99
CA ILE A 436 -0.63 0.31 -24.12
C ILE A 436 0.27 0.08 -25.34
N LYS A 437 1.39 -0.60 -25.13
CA LYS A 437 2.33 -0.94 -26.20
C LYS A 437 1.92 -2.26 -26.85
N LYS A 438 1.97 -2.33 -28.18
CA LYS A 438 1.74 -3.56 -28.97
C LYS A 438 3.03 -3.95 -29.68
N ARG A 439 3.40 -5.23 -29.61
CA ARG A 439 4.55 -5.81 -30.31
C ARG A 439 4.11 -7.02 -31.11
N ILE A 440 4.51 -7.07 -32.38
CA ILE A 440 4.29 -8.23 -33.26
C ILE A 440 5.65 -8.86 -33.57
N THR A 441 5.70 -10.20 -33.50
CA THR A 441 6.89 -11.01 -33.84
C THR A 441 6.44 -12.13 -34.78
N CYS A 442 6.95 -12.15 -36.01
CA CYS A 442 6.57 -13.16 -37.00
C CYS A 442 7.13 -14.54 -36.65
N GLU A 443 6.46 -15.62 -37.08
CA GLU A 443 6.92 -17.00 -36.85
C GLU A 443 8.37 -17.21 -37.32
N GLY A 444 9.17 -17.90 -36.50
CA GLY A 444 10.60 -18.10 -36.68
C GLY A 444 11.47 -16.95 -36.16
N SER A 445 10.89 -15.81 -35.78
CA SER A 445 11.62 -14.63 -35.30
C SER A 445 11.60 -14.49 -33.77
N LYS A 446 12.58 -13.74 -33.25
CA LYS A 446 12.66 -13.32 -31.85
C LYS A 446 12.66 -11.80 -31.75
N ASN A 447 12.10 -11.26 -30.68
CA ASN A 447 12.04 -9.82 -30.44
C ASN A 447 12.06 -9.52 -28.93
N ASN A 448 12.47 -8.33 -28.51
CA ASN A 448 12.41 -7.91 -27.11
C ASN A 448 11.34 -6.84 -26.90
N ILE A 449 10.65 -6.92 -25.76
CA ILE A 449 9.85 -5.82 -25.20
C ILE A 449 10.58 -5.22 -24.01
N THR A 450 10.60 -3.89 -23.90
CA THR A 450 11.34 -3.17 -22.86
C THR A 450 10.52 -2.02 -22.25
N CYS A 451 10.80 -1.75 -20.98
CA CYS A 451 10.31 -0.61 -20.24
C CYS A 451 11.49 0.23 -19.74
N GLU A 452 11.58 1.47 -20.22
CA GLU A 452 12.59 2.44 -19.78
C GLU A 452 12.34 2.89 -18.34
N LYS A 453 11.07 3.13 -18.01
CA LYS A 453 10.57 3.43 -16.66
C LYS A 453 9.59 2.34 -16.23
N GLY A 454 9.77 1.81 -15.02
CA GLY A 454 8.93 0.74 -14.47
C GLY A 454 9.25 -0.66 -15.00
N VAL A 455 8.27 -1.56 -14.91
CA VAL A 455 8.35 -2.98 -15.25
C VAL A 455 7.21 -3.38 -16.17
N ILE A 456 7.46 -4.42 -16.97
CA ILE A 456 6.48 -4.94 -17.93
C ILE A 456 5.26 -5.51 -17.17
N SER A 457 4.07 -5.23 -17.69
CA SER A 457 2.80 -5.86 -17.33
C SER A 457 2.10 -6.26 -18.63
N VAL A 458 2.16 -7.54 -18.97
CA VAL A 458 1.47 -8.12 -20.12
C VAL A 458 -0.03 -8.14 -19.84
N HIS A 459 -0.81 -7.67 -20.81
CA HIS A 459 -2.28 -7.69 -20.76
C HIS A 459 -2.83 -8.80 -21.63
N TYR A 460 -2.18 -9.04 -22.76
CA TYR A 460 -2.64 -9.99 -23.75
C TYR A 460 -1.48 -10.47 -24.61
N ALA A 461 -1.45 -11.76 -24.95
CA ALA A 461 -0.52 -12.32 -25.91
C ALA A 461 -1.17 -13.45 -26.70
N ASN A 462 -1.19 -13.35 -28.03
CA ASN A 462 -1.73 -14.40 -28.89
C ASN A 462 -0.72 -14.84 -29.93
N TYR A 463 -0.62 -16.14 -30.13
CA TYR A 463 0.16 -16.74 -31.21
C TYR A 463 -0.75 -17.37 -32.24
N GLY A 464 -0.63 -16.96 -33.50
CA GLY A 464 -1.54 -17.37 -34.55
C GLY A 464 -1.55 -16.40 -35.73
N ARG A 465 -2.65 -16.34 -36.48
CA ARG A 465 -2.90 -15.34 -37.50
C ARG A 465 -4.33 -14.84 -37.35
N ARG A 466 -4.46 -13.54 -37.11
CA ARG A 466 -5.73 -12.78 -36.97
C ARG A 466 -5.96 -11.74 -38.07
N ASN A 467 -4.92 -11.46 -38.86
CA ASN A 467 -4.89 -10.40 -39.85
C ASN A 467 -3.96 -10.80 -41.00
N LEU A 468 -4.47 -10.74 -42.23
CA LEU A 468 -3.75 -11.08 -43.46
C LEU A 468 -2.58 -10.13 -43.78
N ALA A 469 -2.70 -8.84 -43.43
CA ALA A 469 -1.68 -7.82 -43.67
C ALA A 469 -0.49 -7.89 -42.68
N THR A 470 -0.63 -8.62 -41.57
CA THR A 470 0.41 -8.74 -40.55
C THR A 470 1.35 -9.90 -40.87
N CYS A 471 2.67 -9.66 -40.90
CA CYS A 471 3.69 -10.66 -41.27
C CYS A 471 3.37 -11.33 -42.61
N LEU A 472 3.40 -10.52 -43.69
CA LEU A 472 3.08 -10.92 -45.06
C LEU A 472 3.96 -12.08 -45.51
N ASN A 473 3.32 -13.21 -45.84
CA ASN A 473 3.95 -14.36 -46.46
C ASN A 473 2.89 -15.05 -47.34
N GLY A 474 3.24 -15.42 -48.58
CA GLY A 474 2.33 -15.84 -49.65
C GLY A 474 1.56 -17.15 -49.45
N LEU A 475 1.52 -17.69 -48.22
CA LEU A 475 0.88 -18.96 -47.83
C LEU A 475 -0.30 -18.76 -46.84
N ALA A 476 -0.71 -17.52 -46.57
CA ALA A 476 -1.68 -17.21 -45.52
C ALA A 476 -3.14 -17.28 -46.03
N THR A 477 -3.89 -18.32 -45.65
CA THR A 477 -5.28 -18.54 -46.10
C THR A 477 -6.32 -18.49 -44.97
N ASN A 478 -5.93 -18.57 -43.69
CA ASN A 478 -6.84 -18.54 -42.55
C ASN A 478 -6.48 -17.41 -41.56
N PRO A 479 -7.28 -16.32 -41.51
CA PRO A 479 -7.06 -15.20 -40.61
C PRO A 479 -7.70 -15.37 -39.24
N ASP A 480 -8.29 -16.51 -38.85
CA ASP A 480 -8.89 -16.68 -37.53
C ASP A 480 -8.39 -17.95 -36.83
N CYS A 481 -7.06 -18.06 -36.78
CA CYS A 481 -6.39 -19.09 -36.01
C CYS A 481 -5.56 -18.44 -34.91
N TYR A 482 -5.78 -18.78 -33.65
CA TYR A 482 -4.93 -18.30 -32.57
C TYR A 482 -4.97 -19.21 -31.36
N PHE A 483 -3.92 -19.10 -30.56
CA PHE A 483 -3.84 -19.66 -29.22
C PHE A 483 -3.43 -18.57 -28.25
N ASP A 484 -4.14 -18.50 -27.13
CA ASP A 484 -3.85 -17.54 -26.07
C ASP A 484 -2.57 -17.96 -25.31
N GLN A 485 -1.59 -17.06 -25.32
CA GLN A 485 -0.29 -17.20 -24.66
C GLN A 485 -0.14 -16.18 -23.52
N THR A 486 -1.22 -15.48 -23.14
CA THR A 486 -1.20 -14.38 -22.17
C THR A 486 -0.61 -14.84 -20.84
N ALA A 487 -1.03 -15.99 -20.32
CA ALA A 487 -0.48 -16.54 -19.08
C ALA A 487 1.02 -16.84 -19.18
N ARG A 488 1.48 -17.35 -20.32
CA ARG A 488 2.88 -17.70 -20.57
C ARG A 488 3.77 -16.47 -20.63
N PHE A 489 3.35 -15.43 -21.34
CA PHE A 489 4.11 -14.19 -21.41
C PHE A 489 3.96 -13.36 -20.15
N SER A 490 2.83 -13.41 -19.45
CA SER A 490 2.68 -12.79 -18.13
C SER A 490 3.65 -13.37 -17.12
N SER A 491 3.75 -14.70 -17.00
CA SER A 491 4.71 -15.34 -16.08
C SER A 491 6.16 -15.10 -16.45
N ARG A 492 6.48 -15.05 -17.76
CA ARG A 492 7.85 -14.85 -18.23
C ARG A 492 8.30 -13.40 -18.18
N CYS A 493 7.40 -12.44 -18.41
CA CYS A 493 7.76 -11.04 -18.64
C CYS A 493 7.32 -10.08 -17.54
N ASN A 494 6.26 -10.36 -16.78
CA ASN A 494 5.78 -9.42 -15.78
C ASN A 494 6.84 -9.15 -14.70
N GLY A 495 6.95 -7.89 -14.28
CA GLY A 495 7.94 -7.48 -13.27
C GLY A 495 9.35 -7.28 -13.82
N LYS A 496 9.62 -7.58 -15.10
CA LYS A 496 10.94 -7.38 -15.72
C LYS A 496 11.03 -6.06 -16.48
N LYS A 497 12.23 -5.50 -16.58
CA LYS A 497 12.51 -4.33 -17.46
C LYS A 497 12.59 -4.70 -18.95
N SER A 498 12.95 -5.95 -19.25
CA SER A 498 13.09 -6.47 -20.62
C SER A 498 12.64 -7.93 -20.67
N CYS A 499 11.98 -8.33 -21.75
CA CYS A 499 11.56 -9.72 -21.98
C CYS A 499 11.67 -10.13 -23.45
N LEU A 500 12.25 -11.31 -23.68
CA LEU A 500 12.36 -11.94 -25.00
C LEU A 500 11.08 -12.65 -25.39
N LEU A 501 10.52 -12.21 -26.51
CA LEU A 501 9.45 -12.82 -27.26
C LEU A 501 10.03 -13.73 -28.34
N GLU A 502 9.59 -14.98 -28.37
CA GLU A 502 9.99 -15.95 -29.39
C GLU A 502 8.74 -16.55 -30.01
N ALA A 503 8.54 -16.27 -31.30
CA ALA A 503 7.38 -16.71 -32.06
C ALA A 503 7.71 -18.03 -32.77
N SER A 504 7.48 -19.16 -32.12
CA SER A 504 7.81 -20.47 -32.67
C SER A 504 6.76 -21.51 -32.30
N SER A 505 6.32 -22.29 -33.28
CA SER A 505 5.41 -23.42 -33.10
C SER A 505 5.97 -24.49 -32.17
N LEU A 506 7.29 -24.63 -32.07
CA LEU A 506 7.96 -25.53 -31.13
C LEU A 506 7.83 -25.05 -29.69
N VAL A 507 7.86 -23.73 -29.49
CA VAL A 507 7.78 -23.13 -28.15
C VAL A 507 6.32 -23.01 -27.74
N LEU A 508 5.48 -22.43 -28.60
CA LEU A 508 4.13 -21.96 -28.28
C LEU A 508 3.02 -22.98 -28.61
N SER A 509 3.37 -24.13 -29.19
CA SER A 509 2.43 -25.07 -29.83
C SER A 509 1.83 -24.49 -31.11
N ASP A 510 1.53 -25.35 -32.08
CA ASP A 510 1.00 -24.93 -33.38
C ASP A 510 -0.55 -24.97 -33.39
N PRO A 511 -1.23 -23.82 -33.35
CA PRO A 511 -2.70 -23.78 -33.41
C PRO A 511 -3.28 -24.02 -34.81
N CYS A 512 -2.48 -23.88 -35.87
CA CYS A 512 -2.94 -24.09 -37.24
C CYS A 512 -1.76 -24.50 -38.13
N LYS A 513 -1.65 -25.81 -38.32
CA LYS A 513 -0.65 -26.41 -39.21
C LYS A 513 -0.78 -25.85 -40.62
N GLY A 514 0.37 -25.50 -41.20
CA GLY A 514 0.45 -24.96 -42.57
C GLY A 514 0.12 -23.46 -42.69
N VAL A 515 -0.33 -22.80 -41.62
CA VAL A 515 -0.54 -21.34 -41.60
C VAL A 515 0.69 -20.67 -41.01
N TYR A 516 1.23 -19.67 -41.71
CA TYR A 516 2.32 -18.83 -41.19
C TYR A 516 1.79 -17.92 -40.08
N LYS A 517 2.34 -17.97 -38.87
CA LYS A 517 1.78 -17.28 -37.68
C LYS A 517 2.60 -16.05 -37.28
N TYR A 518 2.10 -15.32 -36.31
CA TYR A 518 2.81 -14.28 -35.59
C TYR A 518 2.35 -14.27 -34.12
N LEU A 519 3.27 -13.85 -33.25
CA LEU A 519 3.00 -13.57 -31.86
C LEU A 519 2.70 -12.08 -31.73
N GLU A 520 1.51 -11.75 -31.25
CA GLU A 520 1.09 -10.41 -30.89
C GLU A 520 1.03 -10.30 -29.37
N VAL A 521 1.76 -9.35 -28.78
CA VAL A 521 1.77 -9.09 -27.33
C VAL A 521 1.40 -7.63 -27.09
N THR A 522 0.41 -7.39 -26.23
CA THR A 522 0.13 -6.06 -25.68
C THR A 522 0.52 -6.02 -24.21
N PHE A 523 1.19 -4.93 -23.83
CA PHE A 523 1.74 -4.77 -22.50
C PHE A 523 1.82 -3.30 -22.12
N SER A 524 2.00 -3.06 -20.83
CA SER A 524 2.29 -1.75 -20.29
C SER A 524 3.56 -1.75 -19.44
N CYS A 525 4.02 -0.55 -19.09
CA CYS A 525 5.16 -0.32 -18.21
C CYS A 525 4.67 0.30 -16.91
N LYS A 526 4.42 -0.54 -15.89
CA LYS A 526 3.96 -0.08 -14.58
C LYS A 526 5.15 0.40 -13.76
N ILE A 527 5.09 1.60 -13.23
CA ILE A 527 6.09 2.09 -12.27
C ILE A 527 5.84 1.34 -10.95
N ALA A 528 6.88 0.67 -10.45
CA ALA A 528 6.83 -0.09 -9.20
C ALA A 528 6.93 0.84 -7.99
#